data_AF-A0A9D7WIV2-F1
#
_entry.id   AF-A0A9D7WIV2-F1
#
_cell.length_a   1.000
_cell.length_b   1.000
_cell.length_c   1.000
_cell.angle_alpha   90.00
_cell.angle_beta   90.00
_cell.angle_gamma   90.00
#
_symmetry.space_group_name_H-M   'P 1'
#
loop_
_entity.id
_entity.type
_entity.pdbx_description
1 polymer ?
#
loop_
_entity_poly.entity_id
_entity_poly.type
_entity_poly.pdbx_seq_one_letter_code
_entity_poly.pdbx_strand_id
1 'polypeptide(L)'
;MLAMDLNEIGMLILRLAVAYIYLHGVFMIGSTKNRRVIALSRTGILFRSIESNRHFHLLSKFAFYSALFLMSSGSLLILTGLSIKLGALMLIIFTIPAIIVHKRESVKSHTLSEKIKKYSNSETHNDIEMLANFSHAGHRSSGNKNYMLLAVNIYLYLMDNSISLFEIFK
;
A
#
# COMPACT_ATOMS: atom_id res chain seq x y z
N MET A 1 30.61 9.85 22.02
CA MET A 1 29.18 9.83 21.64
C MET A 1 29.05 10.78 20.47
N LEU A 2 28.95 10.26 19.24
CA LEU A 2 28.70 11.11 18.07
C LEU A 2 27.33 11.77 18.29
N ALA A 3 27.32 13.09 18.44
CA ALA A 3 26.08 13.85 18.49
C ALA A 3 25.51 13.82 17.06
N MET A 4 24.42 13.08 16.86
CA MET A 4 23.74 13.08 15.58
C MET A 4 23.27 14.50 15.25
N ASP A 5 23.49 14.94 14.02
CA ASP A 5 22.96 16.23 13.60
C ASP A 5 21.43 16.15 13.38
N LEU A 6 20.76 17.30 13.30
CA LEU A 6 19.31 17.37 13.10
C LEU A 6 18.83 16.71 11.80
N ASN A 7 19.64 16.75 10.74
CA ASN A 7 19.33 16.10 9.47
C ASN A 7 19.40 14.58 9.61
N GLU A 8 20.40 14.06 10.33
CA GLU A 8 20.54 12.61 10.58
C GLU A 8 19.37 12.07 11.39
N ILE A 9 18.94 12.81 12.43
CA ILE A 9 17.77 12.47 13.24
C ILE A 9 16.51 12.51 12.37
N GLY A 10 16.33 13.56 11.57
CA GLY A 10 15.19 13.69 10.65
C GLY A 10 15.11 12.53 9.65
N MET A 11 16.25 12.15 9.07
CA MET A 11 16.34 11.03 8.13
C MET A 11 16.07 9.68 8.80
N LEU A 12 16.56 9.47 10.03
CA LEU A 12 16.27 8.26 10.79
C LEU A 12 14.76 8.13 11.08
N ILE A 13 14.12 9.21 11.54
CA ILE A 13 12.67 9.25 11.79
C ILE A 13 11.90 8.95 10.51
N LEU A 14 12.29 9.56 9.38
CA LEU A 14 11.65 9.33 8.09
C LEU A 14 11.73 7.85 7.68
N ARG A 15 12.91 7.24 7.82
CA ARG A 15 13.13 5.83 7.49
C ARG A 15 12.30 4.90 8.37
N LEU A 16 12.24 5.17 9.68
CA LEU A 16 11.41 4.43 10.63
C LEU A 16 9.92 4.54 10.27
N ALA A 17 9.45 5.75 9.97
CA ALA A 17 8.06 5.98 9.59
C ALA A 17 7.67 5.24 8.30
N VAL A 18 8.49 5.35 7.26
CA VAL A 18 8.29 4.64 5.99
C VAL A 18 8.27 3.13 6.22
N ALA A 19 9.31 2.59 6.87
CA ALA A 19 9.40 1.17 7.12
C ALA A 19 8.22 0.64 7.94
N TYR A 20 7.82 1.35 9.00
CA TYR A 20 6.68 0.99 9.82
C TYR A 20 5.38 0.93 9.00
N ILE A 21 5.07 1.96 8.19
CA ILE A 21 3.83 2.02 7.43
C ILE A 21 3.70 0.84 6.47
N TYR A 22 4.76 0.54 5.72
CA TYR A 22 4.75 -0.54 4.75
C TYR A 22 4.79 -1.93 5.41
N LEU A 23 5.61 -2.15 6.45
CA LEU A 23 5.63 -3.42 7.18
C LEU A 23 4.30 -3.69 7.91
N HIS A 24 3.69 -2.65 8.48
CA HIS A 24 2.36 -2.76 9.05
C HIS A 24 1.33 -3.10 7.96
N GLY A 25 1.44 -2.48 6.78
CA GLY A 25 0.64 -2.86 5.61
C GLY A 25 0.79 -4.34 5.23
N VAL A 26 2.03 -4.85 5.16
CA VAL A 26 2.34 -6.27 4.94
C VAL A 26 1.64 -7.15 5.96
N PHE A 27 1.74 -6.82 7.24
CA PHE A 27 1.07 -7.55 8.30
C PHE A 27 -0.47 -7.54 8.12
N MET A 28 -1.04 -6.39 7.78
CA MET A 28 -2.49 -6.22 7.63
C MET A 28 -3.08 -6.96 6.43
N ILE A 29 -2.29 -7.25 5.39
CA ILE A 29 -2.76 -7.99 4.21
C ILE A 29 -2.26 -9.44 4.17
N GLY A 30 -1.18 -9.76 4.88
CA GLY A 30 -0.46 -11.02 4.79
C GLY A 30 -0.62 -11.98 5.97
N SER A 31 -0.99 -11.51 7.17
CA SER A 31 -0.85 -12.32 8.40
C SER A 31 -1.83 -13.49 8.53
N THR A 32 -3.08 -13.36 8.04
CA THR A 32 -4.10 -14.41 8.15
C THR A 32 -4.61 -14.87 6.79
N LYS A 33 -5.16 -16.09 6.72
CA LYS A 33 -5.76 -16.64 5.49
C LYS A 33 -6.85 -15.71 4.95
N ASN A 34 -7.74 -15.22 5.81
CA ASN A 34 -8.84 -14.33 5.41
C ASN A 34 -8.33 -13.00 4.85
N ARG A 35 -7.32 -12.39 5.49
CA ARG A 35 -6.68 -11.15 4.99
C ARG A 35 -6.08 -11.36 3.61
N ARG A 36 -5.39 -12.48 3.38
CA ARG A 36 -4.81 -12.82 2.07
C ARG A 36 -5.88 -13.02 1.00
N VAL A 37 -6.98 -13.70 1.31
CA VAL A 37 -8.10 -13.89 0.37
C VAL A 37 -8.71 -12.55 -0.04
N ILE A 38 -8.98 -11.68 0.93
CA ILE A 38 -9.51 -10.33 0.67
C ILE A 38 -8.49 -9.55 -0.16
N ALA A 39 -7.22 -9.51 0.24
CA ALA A 39 -6.18 -8.75 -0.47
C ALA A 39 -5.98 -9.24 -1.91
N LEU A 40 -6.00 -10.55 -2.15
CA LEU A 40 -5.96 -11.13 -3.51
C LEU A 40 -7.14 -10.66 -4.36
N SER A 41 -8.36 -10.66 -3.80
CA SER A 41 -9.55 -10.16 -4.48
C SER A 41 -9.42 -8.67 -4.83
N ARG A 42 -8.86 -7.87 -3.91
CA ARG A 42 -8.62 -6.44 -4.11
C ARG A 42 -7.56 -6.19 -5.18
N THR A 43 -6.43 -6.88 -5.14
CA THR A 43 -5.37 -6.79 -6.16
C THR A 43 -5.86 -7.18 -7.54
N GLY A 44 -6.77 -8.16 -7.64
CA GLY A 44 -7.39 -8.57 -8.90
C GLY A 44 -8.10 -7.44 -9.65
N ILE A 45 -8.49 -6.36 -8.96
CA ILE A 45 -9.11 -5.18 -9.61
C ILE A 45 -8.20 -4.54 -10.66
N LEU A 46 -6.87 -4.74 -10.58
CA LEU A 46 -5.91 -4.27 -11.59
C LEU A 46 -6.15 -4.93 -12.94
N PHE A 47 -6.59 -6.19 -12.95
CA PHE A 47 -6.74 -7.03 -14.13
C PHE A 47 -8.20 -7.24 -14.55
N ARG A 48 -9.12 -6.38 -14.10
CA ARG A 48 -10.56 -6.51 -14.38
C ARG A 48 -10.90 -6.60 -15.87
N SER A 49 -10.12 -5.96 -16.75
CA SER A 49 -10.34 -6.03 -18.21
C SER A 49 -10.12 -7.43 -18.81
N ILE A 50 -9.45 -8.32 -18.09
CA ILE A 50 -9.12 -9.68 -18.53
C ILE A 50 -9.68 -10.74 -17.57
N GLU A 51 -10.73 -10.40 -16.82
CA GLU A 51 -11.32 -11.28 -15.80
C GLU A 51 -11.83 -12.62 -16.37
N SER A 52 -12.24 -12.65 -17.63
CA SER A 52 -12.64 -13.87 -18.36
C SER A 52 -11.46 -14.72 -18.86
N ASN A 53 -10.22 -14.25 -18.72
CA ASN A 53 -9.03 -14.97 -19.18
C ASN A 53 -8.58 -16.01 -18.14
N ARG A 54 -8.19 -17.19 -18.62
CA ARG A 54 -7.61 -18.28 -17.80
C ARG A 54 -6.46 -17.82 -16.89
N HIS A 55 -5.74 -16.76 -17.28
CA HIS A 55 -4.58 -16.24 -16.55
C HIS A 55 -4.93 -15.23 -15.45
N PHE A 56 -6.17 -14.76 -15.33
CA PHE A 56 -6.57 -13.73 -14.36
C PHE A 56 -6.15 -14.07 -12.91
N HIS A 57 -6.44 -15.30 -12.48
CA HIS A 57 -6.10 -15.75 -11.13
C HIS A 57 -4.59 -15.86 -10.90
N LEU A 58 -3.83 -16.26 -11.93
CA LEU A 58 -2.37 -16.35 -11.86
C LEU A 58 -1.75 -14.97 -11.73
N LEU A 59 -2.16 -14.02 -12.58
CA LEU A 59 -1.68 -12.64 -12.55
C LEU A 59 -2.03 -11.93 -11.25
N SER A 60 -3.23 -12.15 -10.72
CA SER A 60 -3.67 -11.58 -9.44
C SER A 60 -2.82 -12.11 -8.27
N LYS A 61 -2.51 -13.41 -8.26
CA LYS A 61 -1.61 -14.00 -7.27
C LYS A 61 -0.19 -13.47 -7.41
N PHE A 62 0.34 -13.44 -8.63
CA PHE A 62 1.66 -12.91 -8.90
C PHE A 62 1.79 -11.46 -8.40
N ALA A 63 0.88 -10.58 -8.82
CA ALA A 63 0.89 -9.19 -8.39
C ALA A 63 0.78 -9.03 -6.86
N PHE A 64 -0.04 -9.85 -6.19
CA PHE A 64 -0.17 -9.82 -4.73
C PHE A 64 1.12 -10.23 -4.01
N TYR A 65 1.75 -11.33 -4.42
CA TYR A 65 2.98 -11.79 -3.80
C TYR A 65 4.18 -10.89 -4.15
N SER A 66 4.22 -10.34 -5.37
CA SER A 66 5.19 -9.32 -5.74
C SER A 66 5.01 -8.06 -4.90
N ALA A 67 3.77 -7.61 -4.64
CA ALA A 67 3.50 -6.49 -3.76
C ALA A 67 3.99 -6.75 -2.33
N LEU A 68 3.69 -7.93 -1.76
CA LEU A 68 4.19 -8.32 -0.44
C LEU A 68 5.72 -8.29 -0.38
N PHE A 69 6.38 -8.84 -1.40
CA PHE A 69 7.83 -8.84 -1.49
C PHE A 69 8.40 -7.42 -1.55
N LEU A 70 7.90 -6.59 -2.46
CA LEU A 70 8.34 -5.20 -2.63
C LEU A 70 8.16 -4.38 -1.36
N MET A 71 7.01 -4.49 -0.70
CA MET A 71 6.75 -3.82 0.56
C MET A 71 7.69 -4.30 1.67
N SER A 72 7.85 -5.61 1.83
CA SER A 72 8.64 -6.20 2.92
C SER A 72 10.12 -5.89 2.74
N SER A 73 10.68 -6.29 1.61
CA SER A 73 12.10 -6.12 1.31
C SER A 73 12.47 -4.64 1.17
N GLY A 74 11.63 -3.82 0.52
CA GLY A 74 11.88 -2.39 0.38
C GLY A 74 11.94 -1.68 1.73
N SER A 75 11.00 -2.01 2.64
CA SER A 75 10.98 -1.44 3.99
C SER A 75 12.18 -1.86 4.82
N LEU A 76 12.58 -3.13 4.75
CA LEU A 76 13.73 -3.63 5.51
C LEU A 76 15.05 -3.03 5.00
N LEU A 77 15.20 -2.83 3.69
CA LEU A 77 16.37 -2.17 3.11
C LEU A 77 16.49 -0.71 3.56
N ILE A 78 15.36 0.03 3.57
CA ILE A 78 15.31 1.41 4.07
C ILE A 78 15.59 1.46 5.58
N LEU A 79 14.97 0.56 6.35
CA LEU A 79 15.13 0.49 7.79
C LEU A 79 16.59 0.25 8.13
N THR A 80 17.17 -0.87 7.69
CA THR A 80 18.56 -1.27 7.96
C THR A 80 19.60 -0.34 7.35
N GLY A 81 19.26 0.42 6.31
CA GLY A 81 20.19 1.29 5.61
C GLY A 81 21.13 0.56 4.67
N LEU A 82 20.95 -0.76 4.46
CA LEU A 82 21.79 -1.57 3.56
C LEU A 82 21.75 -1.05 2.12
N SER A 83 20.56 -0.64 1.64
CA SER A 83 20.42 -0.01 0.33
C SER A 83 19.15 0.82 0.28
N ILE A 84 19.23 2.07 0.75
CA ILE A 84 18.08 2.98 0.85
C ILE A 84 17.48 3.24 -0.53
N LYS A 85 18.32 3.52 -1.55
CA LYS A 85 17.85 3.77 -2.92
C LYS A 85 17.12 2.56 -3.51
N LEU A 86 17.67 1.36 -3.38
CA LEU A 86 17.00 0.15 -3.87
C LEU A 86 15.67 -0.09 -3.13
N GLY A 87 15.66 0.06 -1.81
CA GLY A 87 14.45 -0.09 -1.02
C GLY A 87 13.36 0.93 -1.42
N ALA A 88 13.75 2.18 -1.61
CA ALA A 88 12.86 3.24 -2.09
C ALA A 88 12.30 2.94 -3.49
N LEU A 89 13.13 2.46 -4.42
CA LEU A 89 12.69 2.05 -5.76
C LEU A 89 11.65 0.91 -5.70
N MET A 90 11.86 -0.09 -4.85
CA MET A 90 10.89 -1.18 -4.65
C MET A 90 9.54 -0.64 -4.15
N LEU A 91 9.57 0.31 -3.20
CA LEU A 91 8.36 0.92 -2.67
C LEU A 91 7.67 1.84 -3.69
N ILE A 92 8.42 2.54 -4.56
CA ILE A 92 7.85 3.31 -5.68
C ILE A 92 7.06 2.37 -6.61
N ILE A 93 7.69 1.28 -7.05
CA ILE A 93 7.08 0.29 -7.95
C ILE A 93 5.81 -0.31 -7.33
N PHE A 94 5.79 -0.54 -6.03
CA PHE A 94 4.60 -1.00 -5.32
C PHE A 94 3.51 0.09 -5.19
N THR A 95 3.89 1.33 -4.90
CA THR A 95 2.94 2.38 -4.50
C THR A 95 2.07 2.85 -5.67
N ILE A 96 2.64 2.91 -6.89
CA ILE A 96 1.91 3.28 -8.11
C ILE A 96 0.66 2.39 -8.33
N PRO A 97 0.76 1.05 -8.44
CA PRO A 97 -0.42 0.20 -8.59
C PRO A 97 -1.34 0.24 -7.37
N ALA A 98 -0.82 0.43 -6.15
CA ALA A 98 -1.65 0.56 -4.95
C ALA A 98 -2.59 1.79 -5.00
N ILE A 99 -2.12 2.92 -5.54
CA ILE A 99 -2.95 4.11 -5.81
C ILE A 99 -4.10 3.76 -6.76
N ILE A 100 -3.80 3.02 -7.83
CA ILE A 100 -4.79 2.61 -8.84
C ILE A 100 -5.84 1.68 -8.20
N VAL A 101 -5.43 0.72 -7.38
CA VAL A 101 -6.34 -0.17 -6.64
C VAL A 101 -7.33 0.66 -5.82
N HIS A 102 -6.85 1.58 -4.97
CA HIS A 102 -7.73 2.41 -4.15
C HIS A 102 -8.66 3.29 -4.97
N LYS A 103 -8.19 3.89 -6.07
CA LYS A 103 -9.05 4.66 -6.97
C LYS A 103 -10.18 3.78 -7.54
N ARG A 104 -9.86 2.57 -8.01
CA ARG A 104 -10.86 1.65 -8.56
C ARG A 104 -11.83 1.13 -7.49
N GLU A 105 -11.34 0.86 -6.29
CA GLU A 105 -12.19 0.42 -5.17
C GLU A 105 -13.18 1.50 -4.74
N SER A 106 -12.76 2.78 -4.73
CA SER A 106 -13.67 3.89 -4.40
C SER A 106 -14.91 3.93 -5.32
N VAL A 107 -14.76 3.60 -6.61
CA VAL A 107 -15.86 3.51 -7.57
C VAL A 107 -16.69 2.23 -7.36
N LYS A 108 -16.01 1.13 -7.03
CA LYS A 108 -16.65 -0.17 -6.78
C LYS A 108 -17.61 -0.12 -5.60
N SER A 109 -17.34 0.69 -4.57
CA SER A 109 -18.21 0.87 -3.39
C SER A 109 -19.65 1.27 -3.78
N HIS A 110 -19.80 2.29 -4.63
CA HIS A 110 -21.12 2.71 -5.11
C HIS A 110 -21.75 1.70 -6.06
N THR A 111 -20.96 1.09 -6.95
CA THR A 111 -21.49 0.07 -7.86
C THR A 111 -22.05 -1.13 -7.08
N LEU A 112 -21.38 -1.52 -5.99
CA LEU A 112 -21.84 -2.59 -5.12
C LEU A 112 -23.08 -2.19 -4.32
N SER A 113 -23.14 -0.96 -3.81
CA SER A 113 -24.33 -0.40 -3.17
C SER A 113 -25.56 -0.53 -4.05
N GLU A 114 -25.48 -0.04 -5.30
CA GLU A 114 -26.59 -0.11 -6.25
C GLU A 114 -26.99 -1.56 -6.55
N LYS A 115 -26.03 -2.49 -6.56
CA LYS A 115 -26.33 -3.91 -6.73
C LYS A 115 -27.03 -4.51 -5.52
N ILE A 116 -26.64 -4.14 -4.29
CA ILE A 116 -27.26 -4.64 -3.06
C ILE A 116 -28.67 -4.08 -2.89
N LYS A 117 -28.87 -2.78 -3.14
CA LYS A 117 -30.17 -2.11 -3.04
C LYS A 117 -31.25 -2.78 -3.89
N LYS A 118 -30.90 -3.32 -5.06
CA LYS A 118 -31.83 -4.06 -5.94
C LYS A 118 -32.45 -5.32 -5.32
N TYR A 119 -31.80 -5.89 -4.30
CA TYR A 119 -32.24 -7.12 -3.64
C TYR A 119 -32.51 -6.92 -2.15
N SER A 120 -32.56 -5.67 -1.68
CA SER A 120 -32.77 -5.32 -0.27
C SER A 120 -34.05 -4.51 -0.08
N ASN A 121 -34.54 -4.49 1.16
CA ASN A 121 -35.69 -3.67 1.54
C ASN A 121 -35.35 -2.17 1.47
N SER A 122 -36.35 -1.34 1.18
CA SER A 122 -36.19 0.12 1.08
C SER A 122 -35.72 0.75 2.39
N GLU A 123 -36.11 0.18 3.54
CA GLU A 123 -35.69 0.64 4.87
C GLU A 123 -34.17 0.58 5.08
N THR A 124 -33.46 -0.34 4.40
CA THR A 124 -32.00 -0.49 4.54
C THR A 124 -31.21 0.29 3.50
N HIS A 125 -31.86 0.96 2.55
CA HIS A 125 -31.18 1.65 1.45
C HIS A 125 -30.29 2.79 1.94
N ASN A 126 -30.75 3.54 2.94
CA ASN A 126 -29.97 4.63 3.55
C ASN A 126 -28.70 4.10 4.22
N ASP A 127 -28.78 2.99 4.96
CA ASP A 127 -27.62 2.38 5.60
C ASP A 127 -26.63 1.83 4.56
N ILE A 128 -27.13 1.20 3.50
CA ILE A 128 -26.29 0.69 2.40
C ILE A 128 -25.55 1.85 1.71
N GLU A 129 -26.24 2.97 1.48
CA GLU A 129 -25.63 4.16 0.89
C GLU A 129 -24.60 4.81 1.81
N MET A 130 -24.89 4.89 3.11
CA MET A 130 -23.96 5.40 4.11
C MET A 130 -22.67 4.54 4.16
N LEU A 131 -22.81 3.21 4.14
CA LEU A 131 -21.67 2.30 4.06
C LEU A 131 -20.85 2.49 2.77
N ALA A 132 -21.52 2.71 1.65
CA ALA A 132 -20.86 2.98 0.37
C ALA A 132 -20.06 4.29 0.40
N ASN A 133 -20.64 5.35 0.97
CA ASN A 133 -20.00 6.66 1.14
C ASN A 133 -18.76 6.56 2.05
N PHE A 134 -18.86 5.85 3.18
CA PHE A 134 -17.72 5.61 4.06
C PHE A 134 -16.61 4.81 3.38
N SER A 135 -16.98 3.76 2.63
CA SER A 135 -16.01 2.99 1.84
C SER A 135 -15.34 3.86 0.76
N HIS A 136 -16.11 4.68 0.04
CA HIS A 136 -15.60 5.59 -0.97
C HIS A 136 -14.60 6.59 -0.39
N ALA A 137 -15.00 7.29 0.68
CA ALA A 137 -14.15 8.26 1.37
C ALA A 137 -12.89 7.61 1.93
N GLY A 138 -13.01 6.42 2.54
CA GLY A 138 -11.88 5.63 3.03
C GLY A 138 -10.87 5.31 1.94
N HIS A 139 -11.33 4.81 0.79
CA HIS A 139 -10.46 4.49 -0.34
C HIS A 139 -9.82 5.74 -0.97
N ARG A 140 -10.54 6.85 -1.11
CA ARG A 140 -9.98 8.13 -1.57
C ARG A 140 -8.88 8.64 -0.63
N SER A 141 -9.13 8.61 0.67
CA SER A 141 -8.16 9.00 1.70
C SER A 141 -6.90 8.13 1.64
N SER A 142 -7.05 6.81 1.57
CA SER A 142 -5.92 5.88 1.40
C SER A 142 -5.14 6.11 0.10
N GLY A 143 -5.83 6.41 -1.01
CA GLY A 143 -5.18 6.79 -2.26
C GLY A 143 -4.31 8.03 -2.12
N ASN A 144 -4.81 9.07 -1.45
CA ASN A 144 -4.06 10.31 -1.19
C ASN A 144 -2.83 10.07 -0.30
N LYS A 145 -2.96 9.23 0.74
CA LYS A 145 -1.81 8.82 1.58
C LYS A 145 -0.74 8.13 0.74
N ASN A 146 -1.13 7.29 -0.22
CA ASN A 146 -0.17 6.63 -1.11
C ASN A 146 0.53 7.61 -2.07
N TYR A 147 -0.11 8.71 -2.50
CA TYR A 147 0.62 9.77 -3.24
C TYR A 147 1.70 10.44 -2.38
N MET A 148 1.40 10.72 -1.11
CA MET A 148 2.39 11.26 -0.18
C MET A 148 3.54 10.28 0.04
N LEU A 149 3.25 9.00 0.25
CA LEU A 149 4.27 7.96 0.38
C LEU A 149 5.11 7.81 -0.89
N LEU A 150 4.49 7.93 -2.08
CA LEU A 150 5.21 7.93 -3.34
C LEU A 150 6.22 9.08 -3.40
N ALA A 151 5.81 10.30 -3.03
CA ALA A 151 6.72 11.45 -2.98
C ALA A 151 7.86 11.25 -1.98
N VAL A 152 7.57 10.71 -0.80
CA VAL A 152 8.60 10.37 0.21
C VAL A 152 9.59 9.33 -0.32
N ASN A 153 9.14 8.29 -1.01
CA ASN A 153 10.04 7.29 -1.58
C ASN A 153 10.86 7.87 -2.74
N ILE A 154 10.29 8.76 -3.56
CA ILE A 154 11.06 9.48 -4.59
C ILE A 154 12.16 10.31 -3.94
N TYR A 155 11.85 11.03 -2.86
CA TYR A 155 12.84 11.77 -2.08
C TYR A 155 13.96 10.86 -1.57
N LEU A 156 13.61 9.74 -0.92
CA LEU A 156 14.58 8.75 -0.42
C LEU A 156 15.44 8.12 -1.53
N TYR A 157 14.89 7.98 -2.74
CA TYR A 157 15.60 7.46 -3.91
C TYR A 157 16.61 8.47 -4.49
N LEU A 158 16.23 9.74 -4.54
CA LEU A 158 17.03 10.80 -5.15
C LEU A 158 18.13 11.33 -4.23
N MET A 159 17.91 11.28 -2.91
CA MET A 159 18.93 11.72 -1.97
C MET A 159 20.16 10.81 -1.93
N ASP A 160 21.32 11.41 -1.78
CA ASP A 160 22.56 10.71 -1.43
C ASP A 160 22.58 10.44 0.08
N ASN A 161 21.84 9.39 0.48
CA ASN A 161 21.73 8.98 1.86
C ASN A 161 22.87 8.01 2.21
N SER A 162 23.92 8.52 2.86
CA SER A 162 25.13 7.78 3.24
C SER A 162 25.08 7.05 4.58
N ILE A 163 24.05 7.27 5.41
CA ILE A 163 24.08 6.81 6.81
C ILE A 163 23.44 5.42 6.96
N SER A 164 24.28 4.42 7.19
CA SER A 164 23.82 3.07 7.55
C SER A 164 23.39 3.01 9.01
N LEU A 165 22.38 2.21 9.35
CA LEU A 165 21.95 2.02 10.76
C LEU A 165 23.09 1.40 11.60
N PHE A 166 24.02 0.67 10.96
CA PHE A 166 25.19 0.08 11.59
C PHE A 166 26.30 1.08 11.92
N GLU A 167 26.28 2.27 11.31
CA GLU A 167 27.27 3.32 11.58
C GLU A 167 26.85 4.21 12.75
N ILE A 168 25.54 4.30 13.04
CA ILE A 168 24.99 5.09 14.16
C ILE A 168 25.40 4.52 15.53
N PHE A 169 25.66 3.21 15.62
CA PHE A 169 26.01 2.53 16.87
C PHE A 169 27.52 2.25 17.05
N LYS A 170 28.37 2.71 16.12
CA LYS A 170 29.84 2.68 16.26
C LYS A 170 30.33 3.98 16.87
#